data_AF-A0A091U6D6-F1
#
_entry.id   AF-A0A091U6D6-F1
#
_cell.length_a   1.000
_cell.length_b   1.000
_cell.length_c   1.000
_cell.angle_alpha   90.00
_cell.angle_beta   90.00
_cell.angle_gamma   90.00
#
_symmetry.space_group_name_H-M   'P 1'
#
loop_
_entity.id
_entity.type
_entity.pdbx_description
1 polymer ?
#
loop_
_entity_poly.entity_id
_entity_poly.type
_entity_poly.pdbx_seq_one_letter_code
_entity_poly.pdbx_strand_id
1 'polypeptide(L)'
;ADGLFVTDYFTHAPRKLSPFRSFASIELFHFHIPEDTVIAVWNLITFKEQGGTFGDQCPDHSITVYFRSGAPSVINPLHMHFPRDTAVPGSFTLTLTWTLPNRTTGVFNVTSPLPGDWFLAAHLPKDEGKISVKGLYKECQYLFQPQLIVQRLVNIAVLYPGYVTKQSMAPHNHSCLYKMFVPSYTSRILVEVLRCRGAEGCPLWLRMRAKAPPLHNSTSLDCWEHAPCQLALDLPFWQHWYYVLVEKHAGVPGTVSFQVTMQLTDCSRPSLARPPFLPSSASMNMPRSFGSAGGLVHFYIFFGPNVSVPPDRPAVFVINLLPVLDNGGVLNLELQLNVSSLCGENATVFGCLNHEVPLMSIDNASVTCETESLSGFLLSVNATASLSHLRIPYPQTGSWFLSLRSLCATEHG
;
A
#
# COMPACT_ATOMS: atom_id res chain seq x y z
N ALA A 1 -3.10 4.64 -29.81
CA ALA A 1 -4.28 3.77 -29.93
C ALA A 1 -5.22 4.22 -28.84
N ASP A 2 -6.41 4.70 -29.20
CA ASP A 2 -7.41 5.13 -28.22
C ASP A 2 -7.70 3.95 -27.29
N GLY A 3 -7.36 4.13 -26.01
CA GLY A 3 -7.63 3.13 -24.98
C GLY A 3 -9.11 2.83 -24.94
N LEU A 4 -9.48 1.55 -25.00
CA LEU A 4 -10.87 1.18 -24.76
C LEU A 4 -11.09 1.25 -23.25
N PHE A 5 -12.07 2.04 -22.82
CA PHE A 5 -12.40 2.20 -21.42
C PHE A 5 -13.68 1.44 -21.07
N VAL A 6 -13.67 0.81 -19.90
CA VAL A 6 -14.86 0.18 -19.30
C VAL A 6 -15.16 0.90 -17.99
N THR A 7 -16.43 1.21 -17.77
CA THR A 7 -16.88 1.87 -16.53
C THR A 7 -17.68 0.88 -15.69
N ASP A 8 -17.22 0.62 -14.47
CA ASP A 8 -17.93 -0.20 -13.50
C ASP A 8 -18.55 0.67 -12.40
N TYR A 9 -19.72 0.26 -11.91
CA TYR A 9 -20.51 0.98 -10.90
C TYR A 9 -20.78 0.07 -9.70
N PHE A 10 -20.38 0.52 -8.51
CA PHE A 10 -20.59 -0.19 -7.25
C PHE A 10 -21.39 0.69 -6.29
N THR A 11 -22.46 0.18 -5.71
CA THR A 11 -23.27 0.92 -4.73
C THR A 11 -23.52 0.05 -3.51
N HIS A 12 -23.44 0.68 -2.33
CA HIS A 12 -23.98 0.10 -1.10
C HIS A 12 -25.40 0.59 -0.86
N ALA A 13 -26.15 -0.14 -0.03
CA ALA A 13 -27.41 0.33 0.51
C ALA A 13 -27.18 1.45 1.53
N PRO A 14 -28.12 2.41 1.68
CA PRO A 14 -28.03 3.44 2.70
C PRO A 14 -27.91 2.86 4.12
N ARG A 15 -26.98 3.38 4.92
CA ARG A 15 -26.83 3.02 6.35
C ARG A 15 -27.04 4.22 7.24
N LYS A 16 -27.61 3.99 8.43
CA LYS A 16 -27.86 5.04 9.43
C LYS A 16 -26.55 5.42 10.11
N LEU A 17 -26.20 6.70 10.06
CA LEU A 17 -25.06 7.23 10.81
C LEU A 17 -25.44 7.49 12.26
N SER A 18 -24.47 7.28 13.15
CA SER A 18 -24.58 7.60 14.58
C SER A 18 -23.61 8.71 14.97
N PRO A 19 -23.94 9.52 15.99
CA PRO A 19 -23.00 10.46 16.60
C PRO A 19 -21.75 9.72 17.10
N PHE A 20 -20.58 10.31 16.89
CA PHE A 20 -19.33 9.68 17.29
C PHE A 20 -19.23 9.58 18.82
N ARG A 21 -19.13 8.35 19.32
CA ARG A 21 -18.88 8.02 20.74
C ARG A 21 -17.67 7.11 20.90
N SER A 22 -17.56 6.11 20.03
CA SER A 22 -16.46 5.15 19.97
C SER A 22 -16.32 4.60 18.55
N PHE A 23 -15.33 3.75 18.30
CA PHE A 23 -15.20 3.08 16.99
C PHE A 23 -16.43 2.25 16.60
N ALA A 24 -17.22 1.77 17.57
CA ALA A 24 -18.45 1.03 17.32
C ALA A 24 -19.61 1.91 16.78
N SER A 25 -19.48 3.24 16.85
CA SER A 25 -20.49 4.19 16.32
C SER A 25 -20.21 4.64 14.88
N ILE A 26 -19.12 4.15 14.28
CA ILE A 26 -18.73 4.46 12.91
C ILE A 26 -19.37 3.43 11.98
N GLU A 27 -19.90 3.88 10.85
CA GLU A 27 -20.31 3.00 9.77
C GLU A 27 -19.14 2.77 8.81
N LEU A 28 -18.78 1.50 8.60
CA LEU A 28 -17.69 1.08 7.72
C LEU A 28 -18.24 0.52 6.41
N PHE A 29 -17.70 0.98 5.28
CA PHE A 29 -18.04 0.48 3.95
C PHE A 29 -16.79 -0.06 3.28
N HIS A 30 -16.93 -1.19 2.59
CA HIS A 30 -15.86 -1.85 1.84
C HIS A 30 -16.14 -1.79 0.34
N PHE A 31 -15.13 -1.42 -0.42
CA PHE A 31 -15.15 -1.45 -1.88
C PHE A 31 -13.92 -2.19 -2.38
N HIS A 32 -14.05 -2.85 -3.52
CA HIS A 32 -12.92 -3.47 -4.20
C HIS A 32 -12.67 -2.73 -5.52
N ILE A 33 -11.46 -2.18 -5.68
CA ILE A 33 -11.03 -1.53 -6.92
C ILE A 33 -10.32 -2.55 -7.80
N PRO A 34 -10.82 -2.83 -9.02
CA PRO A 34 -10.16 -3.76 -9.92
C PRO A 34 -8.80 -3.26 -10.42
N GLU A 35 -7.98 -4.18 -10.93
CA GLU A 35 -6.77 -3.86 -11.68
C GLU A 35 -7.08 -3.07 -12.97
N ASP A 36 -6.05 -2.44 -13.53
CA ASP A 36 -6.13 -1.58 -14.72
C ASP A 36 -7.05 -0.34 -14.56
N THR A 37 -7.39 0.06 -13.33
CA THR A 37 -8.20 1.26 -13.04
C THR A 37 -7.39 2.53 -13.24
N VAL A 38 -7.91 3.47 -14.04
CA VAL A 38 -7.28 4.77 -14.31
C VAL A 38 -7.84 5.90 -13.44
N ILE A 39 -9.12 5.81 -13.06
CA ILE A 39 -9.76 6.75 -12.14
C ILE A 39 -10.84 6.05 -11.32
N ALA A 40 -10.91 6.37 -10.04
CA ALA A 40 -11.98 6.01 -9.13
C ALA A 40 -12.65 7.26 -8.58
N VAL A 41 -13.98 7.31 -8.63
CA VAL A 41 -14.80 8.43 -8.17
C VAL A 41 -15.86 7.91 -7.21
N TRP A 42 -15.78 8.37 -5.96
CA TRP A 42 -16.82 8.16 -4.96
C TRP A 42 -17.81 9.31 -4.98
N ASN A 43 -19.08 8.98 -5.22
CA ASN A 43 -20.22 9.86 -5.01
C ASN A 43 -20.85 9.53 -3.66
N LEU A 44 -20.83 10.49 -2.75
CA LEU A 44 -21.24 10.33 -1.37
C LEU A 44 -22.56 11.04 -1.18
N ILE A 45 -23.62 10.29 -0.89
CA ILE A 45 -24.97 10.84 -0.79
C ILE A 45 -25.44 10.70 0.65
N THR A 46 -25.88 11.81 1.25
CA THR A 46 -26.52 11.79 2.56
C THR A 46 -27.90 12.42 2.48
N PHE A 47 -28.87 11.84 3.17
CA PHE A 47 -30.19 12.40 3.33
C PHE A 47 -30.69 12.29 4.78
N LYS A 48 -31.63 13.17 5.15
CA LYS A 48 -32.28 13.18 6.47
C LYS A 48 -33.68 12.60 6.40
N GLU A 49 -34.02 11.81 7.40
CA GLU A 49 -35.35 11.24 7.57
C GLU A 49 -35.87 11.49 8.99
N GLN A 50 -37.16 11.74 9.13
CA GLN A 50 -37.83 11.89 10.42
C GLN A 50 -39.14 11.10 10.43
N GLY A 51 -39.12 9.91 11.05
CA GLY A 51 -40.29 9.03 11.21
C GLY A 51 -41.04 8.74 9.90
N GLY A 52 -40.31 8.30 8.86
CA GLY A 52 -40.85 7.84 7.58
C GLY A 52 -40.96 8.91 6.49
N THR A 53 -40.67 10.17 6.79
CA THR A 53 -40.73 11.30 5.84
C THR A 53 -39.41 12.07 5.79
N PHE A 54 -39.26 12.98 4.83
CA PHE A 54 -38.09 13.88 4.78
C PHE A 54 -37.96 14.67 6.09
N GLY A 55 -36.73 14.73 6.60
CA GLY A 55 -36.41 15.37 7.88
C GLY A 55 -36.15 16.88 7.76
N ASP A 56 -37.12 17.65 7.24
CA ASP A 56 -36.99 19.10 7.02
C ASP A 56 -36.68 19.88 8.32
N GLN A 57 -37.16 19.36 9.44
CA GLN A 57 -36.97 19.94 10.77
C GLN A 57 -35.69 19.43 11.46
N CYS A 58 -34.93 18.56 10.81
CA CYS A 58 -33.72 17.99 11.37
C CYS A 58 -32.51 18.92 11.20
N PRO A 59 -31.70 19.09 12.25
CA PRO A 59 -30.54 19.96 12.21
C PRO A 59 -29.51 19.51 11.16
N ASP A 60 -28.74 20.47 10.67
CA ASP A 60 -27.63 20.23 9.76
C ASP A 60 -26.40 19.80 10.55
N HIS A 61 -26.08 18.49 10.51
CA HIS A 61 -24.84 17.95 11.09
C HIS A 61 -23.83 17.63 9.99
N SER A 62 -22.64 18.21 10.04
CA SER A 62 -21.56 17.89 9.11
C SER A 62 -21.13 16.44 9.27
N ILE A 63 -20.93 15.73 8.16
CA ILE A 63 -20.54 14.31 8.17
C ILE A 63 -19.10 14.21 7.74
N THR A 64 -18.29 13.50 8.52
CA THR A 64 -16.89 13.26 8.20
C THR A 64 -16.73 11.85 7.65
N VAL A 65 -16.07 11.74 6.50
CA VAL A 65 -15.80 10.47 5.81
C VAL A 65 -14.29 10.32 5.63
N TYR A 66 -13.75 9.16 6.01
CA TYR A 66 -12.35 8.81 5.87
C TYR A 66 -12.17 7.70 4.82
N PHE A 67 -11.12 7.78 4.01
CA PHE A 67 -10.80 6.82 2.96
C PHE A 67 -9.39 6.27 3.15
N ARG A 68 -9.24 4.96 3.04
CA ARG A 68 -7.93 4.29 3.07
C ARG A 68 -7.93 3.03 2.20
N SER A 69 -6.84 2.83 1.46
CA SER A 69 -6.59 1.60 0.70
C SER A 69 -5.94 0.53 1.60
N GLY A 70 -6.30 -0.73 1.36
CA GLY A 70 -5.76 -1.94 2.00
C GLY A 70 -6.28 -2.24 3.41
N ALA A 71 -6.75 -1.25 4.16
CA ALA A 71 -7.29 -1.44 5.52
C ALA A 71 -8.19 -0.30 6.00
N PRO A 72 -9.01 -0.52 7.04
CA PRO A 72 -9.80 0.54 7.70
C PRO A 72 -8.94 1.72 8.19
N SER A 73 -9.49 2.94 8.13
CA SER A 73 -8.79 4.14 8.59
C SER A 73 -8.62 4.19 10.11
N VAL A 74 -7.42 4.54 10.57
CA VAL A 74 -7.19 4.90 11.97
C VAL A 74 -7.67 6.35 12.14
N ILE A 75 -8.82 6.54 12.78
CA ILE A 75 -9.42 7.87 12.94
C ILE A 75 -9.20 8.42 14.35
N ASN A 76 -9.09 9.73 14.46
CA ASN A 76 -8.97 10.41 15.75
C ASN A 76 -9.85 11.68 15.83
N PRO A 77 -11.20 11.54 15.80
CA PRO A 77 -12.10 12.70 15.82
C PRO A 77 -12.03 13.52 17.12
N LEU A 78 -11.48 12.93 18.20
CA LEU A 78 -11.37 13.58 19.52
C LEU A 78 -9.98 14.18 19.77
N HIS A 79 -9.08 14.14 18.79
CA HIS A 79 -7.71 14.67 18.89
C HIS A 79 -6.93 14.15 20.11
N MET A 80 -7.10 12.87 20.43
CA MET A 80 -6.37 12.20 21.51
C MET A 80 -4.94 11.85 21.08
N HIS A 81 -4.02 11.72 22.02
CA HIS A 81 -2.65 11.30 21.70
C HIS A 81 -2.54 9.78 21.58
N PHE A 82 -1.94 9.31 20.49
CA PHE A 82 -1.53 7.91 20.37
C PHE A 82 -0.23 7.66 21.16
N PRO A 83 -0.01 6.45 21.68
CA PRO A 83 1.28 6.04 22.23
C PRO A 83 2.43 6.26 21.24
N ARG A 84 3.65 6.56 21.72
CA ARG A 84 4.81 6.91 20.88
C ARG A 84 5.24 5.78 19.93
N ASP A 85 4.96 4.54 20.29
CA ASP A 85 5.23 3.30 19.56
C ASP A 85 4.11 2.93 18.57
N THR A 86 3.13 3.81 18.36
CA THR A 86 2.00 3.57 17.45
C THR A 86 2.22 4.25 16.11
N ALA A 87 2.34 3.46 15.05
CA ALA A 87 2.34 3.93 13.68
C ALA A 87 0.90 4.17 13.20
N VAL A 88 0.59 5.40 12.83
CA VAL A 88 -0.73 5.78 12.30
C VAL A 88 -0.62 6.01 10.79
N PRO A 89 -1.14 5.09 9.96
CA PRO A 89 -1.09 5.24 8.52
C PRO A 89 -1.94 6.43 8.04
N GLY A 90 -1.49 7.09 6.98
CA GLY A 90 -2.23 8.20 6.37
C GLY A 90 -3.60 7.76 5.84
N SER A 91 -4.58 8.67 5.91
CA SER A 91 -5.91 8.50 5.32
C SER A 91 -6.40 9.81 4.71
N PHE A 92 -7.24 9.72 3.68
CA PHE A 92 -7.91 10.90 3.13
C PHE A 92 -9.15 11.20 3.95
N THR A 93 -9.44 12.48 4.17
CA THR A 93 -10.61 12.92 4.94
C THR A 93 -11.42 13.92 4.12
N LEU A 94 -12.74 13.74 4.08
CA LEU A 94 -13.68 14.66 3.46
C LEU A 94 -14.83 14.97 4.42
N THR A 95 -15.15 16.25 4.58
CA THR A 95 -16.29 16.70 5.39
C THR A 95 -17.40 17.18 4.48
N LEU A 96 -18.57 16.58 4.61
CA LEU A 96 -19.79 16.93 3.88
C LEU A 96 -20.57 17.98 4.65
N THR A 97 -20.79 19.14 4.02
CA THR A 97 -21.65 20.22 4.52
C THR A 97 -22.99 20.21 3.78
N TRP A 98 -24.06 20.66 4.43
CA TRP A 98 -25.41 20.65 3.85
C TRP A 98 -25.56 21.76 2.83
N THR A 99 -25.79 21.39 1.57
CA THR A 99 -26.03 22.34 0.46
C THR A 99 -27.51 22.43 0.08
N LEU A 100 -28.28 21.36 0.31
CA LEU A 100 -29.73 21.32 0.14
C LEU A 100 -30.39 20.93 1.47
N PRO A 101 -31.63 21.35 1.74
CA PRO A 101 -32.28 21.20 3.05
C PRO A 101 -32.33 19.75 3.58
N ASN A 102 -32.47 18.77 2.67
CA ASN A 102 -32.67 17.36 3.03
C ASN A 102 -31.64 16.42 2.42
N ARG A 103 -30.73 16.93 1.59
CA ARG A 103 -29.75 16.12 0.88
C ARG A 103 -28.43 16.87 0.80
N THR A 104 -27.34 16.17 1.04
CA THR A 104 -26.02 16.66 0.65
C THR A 104 -25.33 15.61 -0.19
N THR A 105 -24.46 16.07 -1.09
CA THR A 105 -23.65 15.22 -1.95
C THR A 105 -22.22 15.71 -1.92
N GLY A 106 -21.27 14.79 -1.79
CA GLY A 106 -19.84 15.07 -1.97
C GLY A 106 -19.23 14.14 -2.99
N VAL A 107 -18.11 14.58 -3.57
CA VAL A 107 -17.36 13.79 -4.54
C VAL A 107 -15.92 13.70 -4.06
N PHE A 108 -15.38 12.48 -4.04
CA PHE A 108 -13.97 12.21 -3.80
C PHE A 108 -13.42 11.39 -4.96
N ASN A 109 -12.34 11.83 -5.59
CA ASN A 109 -11.74 11.15 -6.73
C ASN A 109 -10.26 10.86 -6.52
N VAL A 110 -9.81 9.73 -7.06
CA VAL A 110 -8.40 9.32 -7.06
C VAL A 110 -8.02 8.86 -8.47
N THR A 111 -6.98 9.48 -9.02
CA THR A 111 -6.37 9.09 -10.30
C THR A 111 -5.30 8.03 -10.08
N SER A 112 -5.22 7.03 -10.97
CA SER A 112 -4.39 5.83 -10.82
C SER A 112 -4.42 5.24 -9.39
N PRO A 113 -5.61 4.86 -8.89
CA PRO A 113 -5.75 4.29 -7.55
C PRO A 113 -5.04 2.95 -7.43
N LEU A 114 -4.59 2.60 -6.22
CA LEU A 114 -4.11 1.24 -5.95
C LEU A 114 -5.28 0.24 -6.05
N PRO A 115 -5.10 -0.88 -6.76
CA PRO A 115 -6.11 -1.94 -6.82
C PRO A 115 -6.24 -2.65 -5.46
N GLY A 116 -7.35 -3.35 -5.28
CA GLY A 116 -7.66 -4.11 -4.07
C GLY A 116 -8.68 -3.41 -3.17
N ASP A 117 -8.62 -3.73 -1.88
CA ASP A 117 -9.63 -3.30 -0.91
C ASP A 117 -9.50 -1.83 -0.53
N TRP A 118 -10.63 -1.14 -0.45
CA TRP A 118 -10.76 0.24 0.00
C TRP A 118 -11.83 0.33 1.06
N PHE A 119 -11.51 1.03 2.15
CA PHE A 119 -12.39 1.17 3.29
C PHE A 119 -12.78 2.63 3.50
N LEU A 120 -14.07 2.85 3.68
CA LEU A 120 -14.66 4.15 4.01
C LEU A 120 -15.23 4.08 5.42
N ALA A 121 -14.89 5.05 6.25
CA ALA A 121 -15.45 5.20 7.60
C ALA A 121 -16.23 6.52 7.67
N ALA A 122 -17.51 6.47 8.01
CA ALA A 122 -18.37 7.64 8.10
C ALA A 122 -19.01 7.75 9.49
N HIS A 123 -19.08 8.97 10.03
CA HIS A 123 -19.75 9.23 11.30
C HIS A 123 -20.33 10.65 11.36
N LEU A 124 -21.30 10.85 12.26
CA LEU A 124 -21.77 12.18 12.66
C LEU A 124 -20.85 12.78 13.73
N PRO A 125 -20.88 14.10 13.97
CA PRO A 125 -20.08 14.74 15.01
C PRO A 125 -20.36 14.13 16.39
N LYS A 126 -19.47 14.39 17.35
CA LYS A 126 -19.67 13.95 18.74
C LYS A 126 -20.99 14.54 19.26
N ASP A 127 -21.78 13.69 19.91
CA ASP A 127 -23.00 14.12 20.59
C ASP A 127 -22.66 15.08 21.74
N GLU A 128 -23.38 16.21 21.85
CA GLU A 128 -23.19 17.20 22.92
C GLU A 128 -23.67 16.71 24.30
N GLY A 129 -24.15 15.47 24.38
CA GLY A 129 -24.55 14.83 25.64
C GLY A 129 -25.94 15.23 26.11
N LYS A 130 -26.78 15.75 25.21
CA LYS A 130 -28.15 16.15 25.55
C LYS A 130 -29.03 14.89 25.69
N ILE A 131 -29.34 14.53 26.94
CA ILE A 131 -30.23 13.40 27.23
C ILE A 131 -31.62 13.75 26.73
N SER A 132 -32.10 12.98 25.75
CA SER A 132 -33.41 13.14 25.16
C SER A 132 -34.17 11.82 25.30
N VAL A 133 -35.42 11.90 25.76
CA VAL A 133 -36.20 10.73 26.18
C VAL A 133 -36.68 9.96 24.94
N LYS A 134 -36.17 8.73 24.76
CA LYS A 134 -36.58 7.85 23.66
C LYS A 134 -38.10 7.63 23.65
N GLY A 135 -38.73 7.82 22.49
CA GLY A 135 -40.15 7.50 22.28
C GLY A 135 -41.15 8.65 22.44
N LEU A 136 -40.70 9.87 22.79
CA LEU A 136 -41.57 11.06 22.88
C LEU A 136 -41.58 11.92 21.60
N TYR A 137 -40.58 11.78 20.72
CA TYR A 137 -40.46 12.51 19.45
C TYR A 137 -39.92 11.59 18.35
N LYS A 138 -40.24 11.92 17.09
CA LYS A 138 -39.64 11.26 15.92
C LYS A 138 -38.16 11.65 15.85
N GLU A 139 -37.27 10.70 16.11
CA GLU A 139 -35.82 10.90 16.02
C GLU A 139 -35.39 11.20 14.58
N CYS A 140 -34.51 12.18 14.42
CA CYS A 140 -33.84 12.47 13.16
C CYS A 140 -32.84 11.37 12.83
N GLN A 141 -32.95 10.81 11.63
CA GLN A 141 -32.05 9.80 11.10
C GLN A 141 -31.28 10.36 9.92
N TYR A 142 -29.96 10.15 9.93
CA TYR A 142 -29.08 10.55 8.85
C TYR A 142 -28.64 9.28 8.14
N LEU A 143 -29.02 9.14 6.88
CA LEU A 143 -28.71 7.97 6.06
C LEU A 143 -27.62 8.33 5.07
N PHE A 144 -26.57 7.50 5.03
CA PHE A 144 -25.41 7.68 4.17
C PHE A 144 -25.30 6.54 3.17
N GLN A 145 -25.16 6.90 1.90
CA GLN A 145 -25.06 5.98 0.78
C GLN A 145 -23.84 6.36 -0.08
N PRO A 146 -22.74 5.60 0.01
CA PRO A 146 -21.60 5.77 -0.88
C PRO A 146 -21.79 4.96 -2.17
N GLN A 147 -21.40 5.56 -3.28
CA GLN A 147 -21.35 4.95 -4.62
C GLN A 147 -19.94 5.11 -5.18
N LEU A 148 -19.37 4.07 -5.76
CA LEU A 148 -18.07 4.07 -6.41
C LEU A 148 -18.27 3.85 -7.91
N ILE A 149 -17.67 4.73 -8.70
CA ILE A 149 -17.59 4.63 -10.16
C ILE A 149 -16.11 4.49 -10.50
N VAL A 150 -15.74 3.42 -11.20
CA VAL A 150 -14.36 3.22 -11.64
C VAL A 150 -14.31 3.17 -13.16
N GLN A 151 -13.29 3.78 -13.73
CA GLN A 151 -12.99 3.66 -15.14
C GLN A 151 -11.70 2.89 -15.30
N ARG A 152 -11.76 1.83 -16.09
CA ARG A 152 -10.67 0.88 -16.34
C ARG A 152 -10.23 0.96 -17.78
N LEU A 153 -8.94 0.83 -17.98
CA LEU A 153 -8.36 0.71 -19.31
C LEU A 153 -8.26 -0.78 -19.66
N VAL A 154 -8.85 -1.20 -20.77
CA VAL A 154 -8.74 -2.59 -21.23
C VAL A 154 -7.75 -2.72 -22.38
N ASN A 155 -7.33 -3.95 -22.66
CA ASN A 155 -6.38 -4.29 -23.72
C ASN A 155 -5.00 -3.61 -23.57
N ILE A 156 -4.54 -3.41 -22.33
CA ILE A 156 -3.18 -2.97 -22.06
C ILE A 156 -2.20 -4.06 -22.55
N ALA A 157 -1.25 -3.66 -23.38
CA ALA A 157 -0.27 -4.59 -23.97
C ALA A 157 0.66 -5.16 -22.88
N VAL A 158 0.87 -6.48 -22.91
CA VAL A 158 1.72 -7.18 -21.93
C VAL A 158 3.14 -7.32 -22.47
N LEU A 159 4.14 -6.89 -21.70
CA LEU A 159 5.55 -7.13 -21.98
C LEU A 159 5.97 -8.47 -21.36
N TYR A 160 6.68 -9.28 -22.15
CA TYR A 160 7.22 -10.57 -21.73
C TYR A 160 8.75 -10.47 -21.53
N PRO A 161 9.32 -11.10 -20.50
CA PRO A 161 10.76 -10.99 -20.23
C PRO A 161 11.58 -11.52 -21.41
N GLY A 162 12.59 -10.76 -21.83
CA GLY A 162 13.48 -11.15 -22.94
C GLY A 162 12.91 -10.98 -24.35
N TYR A 163 11.64 -10.58 -24.48
CA TYR A 163 11.01 -10.31 -25.78
C TYR A 163 11.04 -8.82 -26.13
N VAL A 164 11.43 -8.53 -27.38
CA VAL A 164 11.51 -7.16 -27.89
C VAL A 164 10.21 -6.80 -28.60
N THR A 165 9.47 -5.85 -28.02
CA THR A 165 8.20 -5.35 -28.58
C THR A 165 8.46 -4.08 -29.40
N LYS A 166 8.11 -4.10 -30.70
CA LYS A 166 8.25 -2.93 -31.59
C LYS A 166 6.99 -2.07 -31.52
N GLN A 167 7.17 -0.77 -31.28
CA GLN A 167 6.07 0.19 -31.23
C GLN A 167 6.36 1.42 -32.10
N SER A 168 5.31 2.02 -32.65
CA SER A 168 5.36 3.35 -33.26
C SER A 168 4.25 4.23 -32.70
N MET A 169 4.61 5.44 -32.27
CA MET A 169 3.67 6.48 -31.83
C MET A 169 3.44 7.48 -32.96
N ALA A 170 2.22 7.47 -33.50
CA ALA A 170 1.74 8.45 -34.47
C ALA A 170 1.74 9.88 -33.88
N PRO A 171 1.70 10.94 -34.71
CA PRO A 171 1.78 12.32 -34.22
C PRO A 171 0.74 12.70 -33.16
N HIS A 172 -0.48 12.13 -33.23
CA HIS A 172 -1.58 12.37 -32.30
C HIS A 172 -1.55 11.47 -31.05
N ASN A 173 -0.74 10.41 -31.06
CA ASN A 173 -0.60 9.51 -29.91
C ASN A 173 0.57 9.99 -29.06
N HIS A 174 0.28 10.49 -27.87
CA HIS A 174 1.31 11.04 -26.97
C HIS A 174 1.94 10.00 -26.06
N SER A 175 1.30 8.86 -25.85
CA SER A 175 1.80 7.83 -24.94
C SER A 175 1.39 6.41 -25.32
N CYS A 176 2.14 5.44 -24.81
CA CYS A 176 1.84 4.02 -24.88
C CYS A 176 2.01 3.40 -23.48
N LEU A 177 0.96 2.73 -23.01
CA LEU A 177 0.97 2.03 -21.72
C LEU A 177 1.11 0.52 -21.94
N TYR A 178 1.99 -0.08 -21.15
CA TYR A 178 2.21 -1.51 -21.09
C TYR A 178 2.07 -2.00 -19.66
N LYS A 179 1.88 -3.31 -19.51
CA LYS A 179 1.98 -3.98 -18.20
C LYS A 179 2.88 -5.20 -18.25
N MET A 180 3.45 -5.55 -17.12
CA MET A 180 4.26 -6.74 -16.92
C MET A 180 4.00 -7.35 -15.57
N PHE A 181 4.08 -8.67 -15.48
CA PHE A 181 3.91 -9.37 -14.22
C PHE A 181 5.27 -9.68 -13.60
N VAL A 182 5.39 -9.44 -12.29
CA VAL A 182 6.63 -9.71 -11.54
C VAL A 182 6.41 -10.92 -10.64
N PRO A 183 7.09 -12.05 -10.89
CA PRO A 183 6.95 -13.24 -10.07
C PRO A 183 7.64 -13.09 -8.70
N SER A 184 7.41 -14.07 -7.82
CA SER A 184 8.16 -14.18 -6.56
C SER A 184 9.64 -14.45 -6.80
N TYR A 185 10.47 -13.93 -5.88
CA TYR A 185 11.94 -14.04 -5.90
C TYR A 185 12.65 -13.24 -7.00
N THR A 186 12.00 -12.23 -7.59
CA THR A 186 12.68 -11.26 -8.44
C THR A 186 13.44 -10.25 -7.59
N SER A 187 14.73 -10.06 -7.89
CA SER A 187 15.63 -9.09 -7.22
C SER A 187 15.67 -7.75 -7.94
N ARG A 188 15.55 -7.74 -9.27
CA ARG A 188 15.66 -6.54 -10.09
C ARG A 188 14.80 -6.64 -11.34
N ILE A 189 14.20 -5.51 -11.71
CA ILE A 189 13.53 -5.29 -12.99
C ILE A 189 14.36 -4.33 -13.80
N LEU A 190 14.53 -4.60 -15.09
CA LEU A 190 15.17 -3.69 -16.03
C LEU A 190 14.26 -3.50 -17.24
N VAL A 191 13.88 -2.26 -17.53
CA VAL A 191 13.10 -1.90 -18.72
C VAL A 191 13.96 -1.01 -19.60
N GLU A 192 14.07 -1.36 -20.88
CA GLU A 192 14.96 -0.68 -21.81
C GLU A 192 14.20 -0.23 -23.07
N VAL A 193 14.53 0.97 -23.53
CA VAL A 193 14.06 1.49 -24.81
C VAL A 193 15.20 1.42 -25.82
N LEU A 194 15.03 0.61 -26.85
CA LEU A 194 16.01 0.34 -27.89
C LEU A 194 15.57 0.93 -29.23
N ARG A 195 16.56 1.25 -30.09
CA ARG A 195 16.36 1.64 -31.50
C ARG A 195 15.30 2.74 -31.69
N CYS A 196 15.38 3.79 -30.88
CA CYS A 196 14.55 4.98 -30.98
C CYS A 196 14.86 5.74 -32.28
N ARG A 197 13.84 6.01 -33.11
CA ARG A 197 13.94 6.72 -34.38
C ARG A 197 12.76 7.68 -34.53
N GLY A 198 12.99 8.86 -35.11
CA GLY A 198 11.94 9.83 -35.41
C GLY A 198 12.26 11.27 -35.02
N ALA A 199 13.37 11.51 -34.33
CA ALA A 199 13.94 12.83 -34.04
C ALA A 199 15.46 12.69 -33.84
N GLU A 200 16.17 13.81 -33.67
CA GLU A 200 17.50 13.78 -33.05
C GLU A 200 17.35 13.27 -31.61
N GLY A 201 18.30 12.48 -31.10
CA GLY A 201 18.17 11.85 -29.78
C GLY A 201 16.97 10.90 -29.63
N CYS A 202 16.61 10.55 -28.38
CA CYS A 202 15.41 9.78 -28.09
C CYS A 202 14.43 10.61 -27.24
N PRO A 203 13.44 11.28 -27.86
CA PRO A 203 12.52 12.18 -27.15
C PRO A 203 11.39 11.42 -26.45
N LEU A 204 11.75 10.50 -25.57
CA LEU A 204 10.83 9.65 -24.83
C LEU A 204 11.08 9.74 -23.32
N TRP A 205 10.00 9.83 -22.56
CA TRP A 205 9.97 9.59 -21.12
C TRP A 205 9.59 8.15 -20.87
N LEU A 206 10.37 7.47 -20.02
CA LEU A 206 10.07 6.14 -19.53
C LEU A 206 9.64 6.25 -18.07
N ARG A 207 8.40 5.87 -17.77
CA ARG A 207 7.87 5.84 -16.39
C ARG A 207 7.42 4.44 -16.02
N MET A 208 7.64 4.06 -14.77
CA MET A 208 7.24 2.77 -14.24
C MET A 208 6.62 2.93 -12.85
N ARG A 209 5.57 2.15 -12.58
CA ARG A 209 4.92 2.11 -11.26
C ARG A 209 4.34 0.73 -11.00
N ALA A 210 4.44 0.28 -9.76
CA ALA A 210 3.80 -0.94 -9.30
C ALA A 210 2.29 -0.77 -9.13
N LYS A 211 1.51 -1.81 -9.45
CA LYS A 211 0.06 -1.98 -9.21
C LYS A 211 -0.90 -1.03 -9.91
N ALA A 212 -0.48 0.17 -10.25
CA ALA A 212 -1.32 1.18 -10.90
C ALA A 212 -0.56 1.91 -12.03
N PRO A 213 -1.26 2.47 -13.03
CA PRO A 213 -0.63 3.25 -14.09
C PRO A 213 0.23 4.41 -13.54
N PRO A 214 1.44 4.65 -14.10
CA PRO A 214 2.37 5.65 -13.60
C PRO A 214 1.87 7.07 -13.93
N LEU A 215 1.44 7.80 -12.90
CA LEU A 215 1.04 9.20 -12.97
C LEU A 215 1.70 9.98 -11.83
N HIS A 216 1.35 9.63 -10.59
CA HIS A 216 2.00 10.11 -9.36
C HIS A 216 2.78 8.96 -8.70
N ASN A 217 3.85 9.28 -7.96
CA ASN A 217 4.71 8.31 -7.26
C ASN A 217 5.22 7.20 -8.20
N SER A 218 5.77 7.60 -9.35
CA SER A 218 6.38 6.71 -10.34
C SER A 218 7.86 7.00 -10.49
N THR A 219 8.66 5.96 -10.73
CA THR A 219 10.05 6.12 -11.15
C THR A 219 10.07 6.54 -12.62
N SER A 220 10.77 7.62 -12.96
CA SER A 220 10.82 8.17 -14.32
C SER A 220 12.25 8.43 -14.80
N LEU A 221 12.50 8.21 -16.08
CA LEU A 221 13.77 8.48 -16.76
C LEU A 221 13.51 9.23 -18.07
N ASP A 222 14.30 10.26 -18.33
CA ASP A 222 14.34 10.91 -19.65
C ASP A 222 15.35 10.19 -20.56
N CYS A 223 14.85 9.57 -21.63
CA CYS A 223 15.71 8.90 -22.62
C CYS A 223 16.55 9.86 -23.46
N TRP A 224 16.26 11.17 -23.43
CA TRP A 224 17.03 12.16 -24.17
C TRP A 224 18.42 12.38 -23.55
N GLU A 225 18.45 12.49 -22.22
CA GLU A 225 19.67 12.75 -21.45
C GLU A 225 20.47 11.48 -21.13
N HIS A 226 19.79 10.32 -21.12
CA HIS A 226 20.38 9.05 -20.71
C HIS A 226 20.46 8.04 -21.87
N ALA A 227 21.69 7.79 -22.34
CA ALA A 227 22.01 6.77 -23.33
C ALA A 227 23.02 5.76 -22.74
N PRO A 228 22.67 4.48 -22.55
CA PRO A 228 21.43 3.82 -22.98
C PRO A 228 20.20 4.18 -22.13
N CYS A 229 19.00 4.21 -22.75
CA CYS A 229 17.76 4.49 -22.01
C CYS A 229 17.28 3.23 -21.29
N GLN A 230 17.64 3.11 -20.01
CA GLN A 230 17.39 1.96 -19.17
C GLN A 230 16.87 2.40 -17.79
N LEU A 231 15.68 1.95 -17.41
CA LEU A 231 15.10 2.18 -16.09
C LEU A 231 15.11 0.87 -15.31
N ALA A 232 15.79 0.85 -14.16
CA ALA A 232 15.88 -0.30 -13.29
C ALA A 232 15.15 -0.05 -11.97
N LEU A 233 14.55 -1.11 -11.42
CA LEU A 233 13.97 -1.12 -10.08
C LEU A 233 14.51 -2.33 -9.32
N ASP A 234 15.20 -2.07 -8.21
CA ASP A 234 15.68 -3.09 -7.29
C ASP A 234 14.60 -3.40 -6.23
N LEU A 235 14.55 -4.65 -5.78
CA LEU A 235 13.60 -5.15 -4.77
C LEU A 235 12.11 -4.87 -5.11
N PRO A 236 11.61 -5.34 -6.26
CA PRO A 236 10.22 -5.09 -6.66
C PRO A 236 9.21 -5.88 -5.79
N PHE A 237 7.97 -5.39 -5.74
CA PHE A 237 6.82 -6.13 -5.21
C PHE A 237 6.61 -7.42 -5.99
N TRP A 238 6.55 -8.52 -5.27
CA TRP A 238 6.31 -9.84 -5.86
C TRP A 238 4.82 -10.08 -6.09
N GLN A 239 4.51 -10.89 -7.10
CA GLN A 239 3.15 -11.32 -7.43
C GLN A 239 2.20 -10.16 -7.78
N HIS A 240 2.74 -9.09 -8.36
CA HIS A 240 1.99 -7.90 -8.74
C HIS A 240 2.29 -7.48 -10.18
N TRP A 241 1.30 -6.81 -10.79
CA TRP A 241 1.48 -6.15 -12.07
C TRP A 241 2.21 -4.83 -11.91
N TYR A 242 3.14 -4.58 -12.83
CA TYR A 242 3.83 -3.31 -13.00
C TYR A 242 3.40 -2.68 -14.31
N TYR A 243 3.25 -1.35 -14.30
CA TYR A 243 2.82 -0.58 -15.46
C TYR A 243 3.97 0.28 -15.94
N VAL A 244 4.22 0.22 -17.25
CA VAL A 244 5.29 0.94 -17.93
C VAL A 244 4.64 1.89 -18.94
N LEU A 245 4.90 3.18 -18.78
CA LEU A 245 4.38 4.23 -19.65
C LEU A 245 5.54 4.85 -20.41
N VAL A 246 5.43 4.82 -21.74
CA VAL A 246 6.34 5.53 -22.63
C VAL A 246 5.60 6.75 -23.16
N GLU A 247 6.09 7.93 -22.82
CA GLU A 247 5.51 9.22 -23.19
C GLU A 247 6.42 9.96 -24.16
N LYS A 248 5.85 10.55 -25.20
CA LYS A 248 6.59 11.40 -26.13
C LYS A 248 6.71 12.80 -25.55
N HIS A 249 7.89 13.42 -25.65
CA HIS A 249 8.08 14.83 -25.25
C HIS A 249 7.11 15.76 -25.99
N ALA A 250 6.63 16.79 -25.30
CA ALA A 250 5.73 17.77 -25.85
C ALA A 250 6.37 18.52 -27.04
N GLY A 251 5.62 18.69 -28.13
CA GLY A 251 6.05 19.46 -29.29
C GLY A 251 6.94 18.70 -30.30
N VAL A 252 7.28 17.43 -30.07
CA VAL A 252 8.04 16.64 -31.04
C VAL A 252 7.14 16.32 -32.24
N PRO A 253 7.47 16.78 -33.46
CA PRO A 253 6.66 16.49 -34.65
C PRO A 253 6.90 15.07 -35.18
N GLY A 254 5.93 14.51 -35.89
CA GLY A 254 6.11 13.24 -36.61
C GLY A 254 5.93 11.96 -35.78
N THR A 255 6.23 10.83 -36.41
CA THR A 255 6.07 9.49 -35.83
C THR A 255 7.38 9.04 -35.19
N VAL A 256 7.32 8.61 -33.93
CA VAL A 256 8.48 8.06 -33.22
C VAL A 256 8.34 6.54 -33.14
N SER A 257 9.30 5.81 -33.69
CA SER A 257 9.36 4.34 -33.62
C SER A 257 10.45 3.89 -32.67
N PHE A 258 10.17 2.91 -31.82
CA PHE A 258 11.07 2.41 -30.80
C PHE A 258 10.78 0.94 -30.51
N GLN A 259 11.66 0.33 -29.72
CA GLN A 259 11.51 -1.03 -29.23
C GLN A 259 11.58 -1.01 -27.72
N VAL A 260 10.68 -1.73 -27.05
CA VAL A 260 10.68 -1.87 -25.59
C VAL A 260 10.97 -3.32 -25.25
N THR A 261 11.89 -3.53 -24.32
CA THR A 261 12.19 -4.84 -23.75
C THR A 261 12.22 -4.74 -22.24
N MET A 262 11.98 -5.85 -21.57
CA MET A 262 12.14 -5.95 -20.14
C MET A 262 12.87 -7.23 -19.76
N GLN A 263 13.63 -7.16 -18.67
CA GLN A 263 14.39 -8.26 -18.10
C GLN A 263 14.10 -8.33 -16.61
N LEU A 264 14.04 -9.55 -16.09
CA LEU A 264 13.89 -9.84 -14.68
C LEU A 264 15.14 -10.59 -14.22
N THR A 265 15.70 -10.16 -13.09
CA THR A 265 16.80 -10.86 -12.44
C THR A 265 16.27 -11.57 -11.21
N ASP A 266 16.48 -12.88 -11.12
CA ASP A 266 16.04 -13.67 -9.97
C ASP A 266 17.05 -13.61 -8.81
N CYS A 267 16.58 -13.81 -7.59
CA CYS A 267 17.43 -13.90 -6.38
C CYS A 267 18.27 -15.20 -6.33
N SER A 268 18.14 -16.11 -7.30
CA SER A 268 18.81 -17.41 -7.30
C SER A 268 20.29 -17.29 -7.69
N ARG A 269 21.16 -17.23 -6.67
CA ARG A 269 22.63 -17.39 -6.62
C ARG A 269 23.46 -16.72 -7.76
N PRO A 270 24.40 -15.81 -7.43
CA PRO A 270 25.53 -15.56 -8.31
C PRO A 270 26.27 -16.88 -8.55
N SER A 271 26.72 -17.09 -9.78
CA SER A 271 27.53 -18.23 -10.24
C SER A 271 28.77 -18.44 -9.36
N LEU A 272 28.62 -19.21 -8.29
CA LEU A 272 29.71 -19.75 -7.49
C LEU A 272 29.47 -21.24 -7.33
N ALA A 273 30.41 -22.01 -7.87
CA ALA A 273 30.46 -23.45 -7.85
C ALA A 273 30.00 -24.00 -6.49
N ARG A 274 29.01 -24.89 -6.52
CA ARG A 274 28.50 -25.62 -5.36
C ARG A 274 29.66 -26.37 -4.69
N PRO A 275 30.09 -26.04 -3.46
CA PRO A 275 30.86 -26.97 -2.65
C PRO A 275 29.94 -28.16 -2.32
N PRO A 276 30.40 -29.43 -2.35
CA PRO A 276 29.52 -30.58 -2.25
C PRO A 276 28.88 -30.81 -0.86
N PHE A 277 29.11 -29.95 0.13
CA PHE A 277 28.70 -30.21 1.52
C PHE A 277 28.16 -28.95 2.20
N LEU A 278 26.91 -28.61 1.90
CA LEU A 278 26.07 -27.85 2.83
C LEU A 278 24.71 -28.54 2.88
N PRO A 279 24.22 -28.95 4.05
CA PRO A 279 22.90 -29.55 4.18
C PRO A 279 21.83 -28.55 3.73
N SER A 280 20.77 -29.10 3.14
CA SER A 280 19.58 -28.41 2.66
C SER A 280 19.17 -27.28 3.60
N SER A 281 18.92 -26.11 3.02
CA SER A 281 18.29 -24.94 3.66
C SER A 281 17.27 -25.38 4.70
N ALA A 282 17.47 -24.95 5.95
CA ALA A 282 16.51 -25.17 7.02
C ALA A 282 15.15 -24.57 6.61
N SER A 283 14.23 -25.43 6.19
CA SER A 283 12.81 -25.12 6.15
C SER A 283 12.35 -25.00 7.59
N MET A 284 12.22 -23.79 8.11
CA MET A 284 11.50 -23.59 9.36
C MET A 284 10.01 -23.66 9.05
N ASN A 285 9.35 -24.70 9.57
CA ASN A 285 7.90 -24.77 9.61
C ASN A 285 7.37 -23.54 10.36
N MET A 286 6.65 -22.68 9.65
CA MET A 286 5.93 -21.54 10.20
C MET A 286 4.88 -22.06 11.20
N PRO A 287 4.74 -21.48 12.41
CA PRO A 287 3.61 -21.82 13.26
C PRO A 287 2.32 -21.31 12.60
N ARG A 288 1.30 -22.18 12.52
CA ARG A 288 -0.06 -21.77 12.16
C ARG A 288 -0.65 -20.99 13.33
N SER A 289 -1.22 -19.82 13.05
CA SER A 289 -1.93 -19.01 14.03
C SER A 289 -3.08 -19.81 14.66
N PHE A 290 -3.20 -19.75 15.99
CA PHE A 290 -4.39 -20.20 16.72
C PHE A 290 -5.18 -18.96 17.14
N GLY A 291 -6.38 -18.80 16.59
CA GLY A 291 -7.35 -17.83 17.08
C GLY A 291 -7.92 -18.30 18.41
N SER A 292 -7.86 -17.46 19.46
CA SER A 292 -8.62 -17.70 20.68
C SER A 292 -10.07 -17.27 20.48
N ALA A 293 -11.01 -18.10 20.94
CA ALA A 293 -12.43 -17.78 20.95
C ALA A 293 -12.73 -16.76 22.05
N GLY A 294 -12.82 -15.49 21.67
CA GLY A 294 -13.29 -14.40 22.54
C GLY A 294 -12.56 -13.09 22.26
N GLY A 295 -13.27 -12.14 21.64
CA GLY A 295 -12.93 -10.73 21.40
C GLY A 295 -11.50 -10.23 21.64
N LEU A 296 -10.89 -9.69 20.59
CA LEU A 296 -9.49 -9.22 20.42
C LEU A 296 -8.54 -10.34 19.98
N VAL A 297 -8.32 -10.43 18.66
CA VAL A 297 -7.30 -11.30 18.08
C VAL A 297 -5.93 -10.70 18.40
N HIS A 298 -5.28 -11.22 19.44
CA HIS A 298 -3.87 -11.00 19.69
C HIS A 298 -3.05 -11.94 18.80
N PHE A 299 -2.35 -11.39 17.81
CA PHE A 299 -1.39 -12.15 17.02
C PHE A 299 -0.08 -12.26 17.82
N TYR A 300 0.24 -13.46 18.27
CA TYR A 300 1.57 -13.78 18.79
C TYR A 300 2.34 -14.51 17.69
N ILE A 301 3.36 -13.86 17.14
CA ILE A 301 4.33 -14.54 16.29
C ILE A 301 5.46 -15.01 17.21
N PHE A 302 5.29 -16.23 17.73
CA PHE A 302 6.42 -16.94 18.31
C PHE A 302 7.31 -17.40 17.17
N PHE A 303 8.37 -16.65 16.89
CA PHE A 303 9.59 -17.35 16.52
C PHE A 303 9.98 -18.18 17.75
N GLY A 304 10.47 -19.40 17.55
CA GLY A 304 10.87 -20.29 18.65
C GLY A 304 11.78 -19.56 19.67
N PRO A 305 12.01 -20.15 20.85
CA PRO A 305 12.46 -19.42 22.06
C PRO A 305 13.72 -18.56 21.90
N ASN A 306 14.56 -18.78 20.89
CA ASN A 306 15.60 -17.86 20.45
C ASN A 306 15.81 -17.98 18.92
N VAL A 307 15.89 -16.85 18.20
CA VAL A 307 16.27 -16.79 16.78
C VAL A 307 17.70 -16.29 16.69
N SER A 308 18.59 -17.08 16.06
CA SER A 308 19.95 -16.61 15.75
C SER A 308 19.90 -15.66 14.56
N VAL A 309 20.32 -14.40 14.77
CA VAL A 309 20.41 -13.39 13.72
C VAL A 309 21.88 -13.27 13.29
N PRO A 310 22.24 -13.67 12.05
CA PRO A 310 23.61 -13.56 11.59
C PRO A 310 23.95 -12.13 11.14
N PRO A 311 25.23 -11.72 11.21
CA PRO A 311 25.67 -10.40 10.72
C PRO A 311 25.79 -10.35 9.18
N ASP A 312 26.11 -11.50 8.57
CA ASP A 312 26.43 -11.61 7.13
C ASP A 312 25.20 -11.53 6.23
N ARG A 313 24.03 -11.95 6.73
CA ARG A 313 22.78 -12.00 5.95
C ARG A 313 21.57 -11.70 6.84
N PRO A 314 20.59 -10.93 6.35
CA PRO A 314 19.38 -10.69 7.11
C PRO A 314 18.55 -11.97 7.23
N ALA A 315 18.07 -12.25 8.44
CA ALA A 315 17.05 -13.27 8.68
C ALA A 315 15.68 -12.68 8.34
N VAL A 316 14.98 -13.26 7.36
CA VAL A 316 13.70 -12.74 6.87
C VAL A 316 12.56 -13.65 7.33
N PHE A 317 11.55 -13.05 7.95
CA PHE A 317 10.34 -13.71 8.41
C PHE A 317 9.12 -13.15 7.69
N VAL A 318 8.15 -14.02 7.40
CA VAL A 318 6.92 -13.65 6.69
C VAL A 318 5.72 -13.75 7.62
N ILE A 319 4.88 -12.73 7.61
CA ILE A 319 3.64 -12.60 8.37
C ILE A 319 2.52 -12.38 7.35
N ASN A 320 1.57 -13.31 7.23
CA ASN A 320 0.46 -13.13 6.29
C ASN A 320 -0.78 -12.68 7.05
N LEU A 321 -1.29 -11.49 6.72
CA LEU A 321 -2.53 -10.95 7.28
C LEU A 321 -3.67 -11.16 6.29
N LEU A 322 -4.68 -11.92 6.69
CA LEU A 322 -5.82 -12.29 5.85
C LEU A 322 -6.86 -11.16 5.82
N PRO A 323 -7.44 -10.87 4.64
CA PRO A 323 -8.54 -9.93 4.51
C PRO A 323 -9.75 -10.30 5.38
N VAL A 324 -10.44 -9.27 5.89
CA VAL A 324 -11.66 -9.34 6.70
C VAL A 324 -11.46 -9.90 8.12
N LEU A 325 -10.60 -10.91 8.29
CA LEU A 325 -10.35 -11.54 9.59
C LEU A 325 -9.37 -10.74 10.45
N ASP A 326 -8.26 -10.28 9.85
CA ASP A 326 -7.12 -9.72 10.59
C ASP A 326 -7.10 -8.18 10.56
N ASN A 327 -7.94 -7.57 9.72
CA ASN A 327 -7.97 -6.14 9.43
C ASN A 327 -8.60 -5.29 10.54
N GLY A 328 -9.26 -5.93 11.52
CA GLY A 328 -9.99 -5.27 12.60
C GLY A 328 -9.19 -5.07 13.89
N GLY A 329 -7.94 -5.51 13.92
CA GLY A 329 -7.10 -5.52 15.12
C GLY A 329 -5.90 -4.56 15.06
N VAL A 330 -4.97 -4.75 15.99
CA VAL A 330 -3.68 -4.05 16.05
C VAL A 330 -2.57 -5.09 15.90
N LEU A 331 -1.68 -4.90 14.94
CA LEU A 331 -0.44 -5.67 14.86
C LEU A 331 0.53 -5.14 15.91
N ASN A 332 0.80 -5.94 16.93
CA ASN A 332 1.79 -5.64 17.97
C ASN A 332 3.04 -6.45 17.67
N LEU A 333 4.15 -5.76 17.41
CA LEU A 333 5.46 -6.37 17.21
C LEU A 333 6.37 -5.97 18.36
N GLU A 334 6.93 -6.99 19.02
CA GLU A 334 7.84 -6.84 20.14
C GLU A 334 9.17 -7.51 19.78
N LEU A 335 10.26 -6.74 19.78
CA LEU A 335 11.61 -7.23 19.59
C LEU A 335 12.32 -7.18 20.93
N GLN A 336 12.68 -8.35 21.47
CA GLN A 336 13.37 -8.49 22.73
C GLN A 336 14.75 -9.14 22.51
N LEU A 337 15.80 -8.49 23.02
CA LEU A 337 17.18 -8.95 22.90
C LEU A 337 17.59 -9.70 24.16
N ASN A 338 18.05 -10.94 23.98
CA ASN A 338 18.68 -11.67 25.07
C ASN A 338 20.16 -11.25 25.20
N VAL A 339 20.43 -10.38 26.17
CA VAL A 339 21.77 -9.82 26.43
C VAL A 339 22.77 -10.89 26.88
N SER A 340 22.30 -12.01 27.44
CA SER A 340 23.18 -13.09 27.91
C SER A 340 23.83 -13.91 26.78
N SER A 341 23.35 -13.77 25.54
CA SER A 341 23.87 -14.46 24.34
C SER A 341 24.57 -13.51 23.35
N LEU A 342 24.84 -12.25 23.73
CA LEU A 342 25.47 -11.27 22.85
C LEU A 342 26.96 -11.57 22.64
N CYS A 343 27.40 -11.63 21.38
CA CYS A 343 28.82 -11.73 21.04
C CYS A 343 29.41 -10.31 20.92
N GLY A 344 30.03 -9.82 22.00
CA GLY A 344 30.67 -8.50 22.10
C GLY A 344 29.84 -7.46 22.88
N GLU A 345 30.52 -6.48 23.50
CA GLU A 345 29.89 -5.48 24.38
C GLU A 345 29.00 -4.47 23.64
N ASN A 346 29.16 -4.32 22.33
CA ASN A 346 28.47 -3.31 21.50
C ASN A 346 27.77 -3.92 20.27
N ALA A 347 26.91 -4.93 20.46
CA ALA A 347 26.06 -5.44 19.37
C ALA A 347 24.69 -4.75 19.37
N THR A 348 24.24 -4.32 18.19
CA THR A 348 22.91 -3.76 17.96
C THR A 348 22.18 -4.64 16.94
N VAL A 349 20.95 -5.04 17.27
CA VAL A 349 20.09 -5.76 16.33
C VAL A 349 19.08 -4.79 15.76
N PHE A 350 18.99 -4.76 14.44
CA PHE A 350 18.03 -3.97 13.68
C PHE A 350 16.96 -4.89 13.10
N GLY A 351 15.71 -4.43 13.12
CA GLY A 351 14.58 -5.07 12.49
C GLY A 351 13.89 -4.12 11.52
N CYS A 352 13.66 -4.56 10.30
CA CYS A 352 12.88 -3.84 9.31
C CYS A 352 11.57 -4.57 9.05
N LEU A 353 10.45 -3.98 9.46
CA LEU A 353 9.11 -4.47 9.14
C LEU A 353 8.57 -3.71 7.92
N ASN A 354 8.29 -4.46 6.86
CA ASN A 354 7.84 -3.92 5.58
C ASN A 354 6.61 -4.66 5.07
N HIS A 355 5.76 -3.96 4.34
CA HIS A 355 4.64 -4.57 3.63
C HIS A 355 5.10 -5.02 2.24
N GLU A 356 4.78 -6.27 1.88
CA GLU A 356 4.97 -6.93 0.57
C GLU A 356 6.39 -7.14 0.04
N VAL A 357 7.40 -6.46 0.58
CA VAL A 357 8.80 -6.62 0.16
C VAL A 357 9.70 -6.80 1.39
N PRO A 358 10.61 -7.79 1.40
CA PRO A 358 11.63 -7.89 2.43
C PRO A 358 12.74 -6.85 2.19
N LEU A 359 12.52 -5.61 2.63
CA LEU A 359 13.54 -4.56 2.57
C LEU A 359 14.49 -4.65 3.77
N MET A 360 15.79 -4.58 3.49
CA MET A 360 16.82 -4.28 4.48
C MET A 360 18.10 -3.80 3.78
N SER A 361 18.59 -2.61 4.14
CA SER A 361 19.88 -2.14 3.62
C SER A 361 21.02 -3.07 4.07
N ILE A 362 21.88 -3.41 3.11
CA ILE A 362 23.06 -4.27 3.32
C ILE A 362 24.28 -3.42 3.72
N ASP A 363 24.19 -2.09 3.66
CA ASP A 363 25.32 -1.23 3.98
C ASP A 363 25.75 -1.37 5.45
N ASN A 364 27.06 -1.46 5.67
CA ASN A 364 27.64 -1.70 6.99
C ASN A 364 27.62 -0.44 7.90
N ALA A 365 27.25 0.72 7.36
CA ALA A 365 27.27 2.00 8.08
C ALA A 365 25.91 2.37 8.72
N SER A 366 24.79 2.03 8.07
CA SER A 366 23.46 2.29 8.60
C SER A 366 22.43 1.31 8.02
N VAL A 367 21.60 0.74 8.90
CA VAL A 367 20.45 -0.07 8.49
C VAL A 367 19.26 0.86 8.28
N THR A 368 18.80 0.97 7.04
CA THR A 368 17.57 1.68 6.69
C THR A 368 16.51 0.68 6.21
N CYS A 369 15.25 1.00 6.48
CA CYS A 369 14.09 0.27 5.99
C CYS A 369 13.34 1.08 4.93
N GLU A 370 14.04 1.96 4.22
CA GLU A 370 13.46 2.90 3.28
C GLU A 370 14.15 2.79 1.92
N THR A 371 13.38 2.99 0.86
CA THR A 371 13.84 3.16 -0.53
C THR A 371 13.12 4.37 -1.13
N GLU A 372 13.50 4.78 -2.35
CA GLU A 372 12.86 5.92 -3.03
C GLU A 372 11.32 5.80 -3.18
N SER A 373 10.78 4.58 -3.10
CA SER A 373 9.35 4.31 -3.32
C SER A 373 8.62 3.65 -2.14
N LEU A 374 9.35 3.25 -1.09
CA LEU A 374 8.82 2.48 0.04
C LEU A 374 9.45 2.90 1.36
N SER A 375 8.62 3.09 2.39
CA SER A 375 9.06 3.33 3.76
C SER A 375 8.54 2.23 4.70
N GLY A 376 9.44 1.48 5.32
CA GLY A 376 9.16 0.50 6.35
C GLY A 376 9.29 1.06 7.76
N PHE A 377 9.11 0.18 8.75
CA PHE A 377 9.31 0.49 10.15
C PHE A 377 10.64 -0.08 10.63
N LEU A 378 11.52 0.80 11.11
CA LEU A 378 12.80 0.43 11.71
C LEU A 378 12.63 0.23 13.23
N LEU A 379 13.07 -0.93 13.69
CA LEU A 379 13.20 -1.31 15.10
C LEU A 379 14.69 -1.49 15.41
N SER A 380 15.12 -1.04 16.58
CA SER A 380 16.47 -1.29 17.07
C SER A 380 16.46 -1.71 18.54
N VAL A 381 17.30 -2.66 18.86
CA VAL A 381 17.55 -3.12 20.23
C VAL A 381 19.04 -3.30 20.45
N ASN A 382 19.51 -2.96 21.63
CA ASN A 382 20.89 -3.10 22.05
C ASN A 382 20.95 -3.50 23.54
N ALA A 383 22.15 -3.58 24.12
CA ALA A 383 22.32 -3.97 25.51
C ALA A 383 21.65 -3.00 26.51
N THR A 384 21.54 -1.70 26.18
CA THR A 384 20.96 -0.67 27.07
C THR A 384 19.44 -0.52 26.90
N ALA A 385 18.93 -0.78 25.71
CA ALA A 385 17.52 -0.80 25.33
C ALA A 385 17.23 -2.17 24.68
N SER A 386 17.04 -3.17 25.53
CA SER A 386 16.84 -4.56 25.12
C SER A 386 15.44 -4.87 24.60
N LEU A 387 14.53 -3.89 24.59
CA LEU A 387 13.15 -4.04 24.18
C LEU A 387 12.73 -2.90 23.25
N SER A 388 12.13 -3.26 22.12
CA SER A 388 11.51 -2.33 21.18
C SER A 388 10.11 -2.81 20.81
N HIS A 389 9.16 -1.89 20.73
CA HIS A 389 7.75 -2.19 20.49
C HIS A 389 7.21 -1.35 19.33
N LEU A 390 6.35 -1.94 18.51
CA LEU A 390 5.68 -1.27 17.40
C LEU A 390 4.23 -1.74 17.34
N ARG A 391 3.31 -0.77 17.27
CA ARG A 391 1.87 -0.99 17.14
C ARG A 391 1.39 -0.42 15.81
N ILE A 392 0.77 -1.26 14.99
CA ILE A 392 0.14 -0.84 13.73
C ILE A 392 -1.36 -1.16 13.82
N PRO A 393 -2.22 -0.19 14.16
CA PRO A 393 -3.66 -0.38 14.16
C PRO A 393 -4.18 -0.53 12.74
N TYR A 394 -5.12 -1.46 12.53
CA TYR A 394 -5.70 -1.78 11.23
C TYR A 394 -4.59 -1.94 10.16
N PRO A 395 -3.68 -2.92 10.32
CA PRO A 395 -2.60 -3.14 9.37
C PRO A 395 -3.16 -3.50 7.99
N GLN A 396 -2.45 -3.13 6.93
CA GLN A 396 -2.81 -3.54 5.56
C GLN A 396 -2.79 -5.08 5.44
N THR A 397 -3.72 -5.62 4.68
CA THR A 397 -3.75 -7.06 4.40
C THR A 397 -2.62 -7.48 3.47
N GLY A 398 -2.31 -8.77 3.46
CA GLY A 398 -1.24 -9.34 2.62
C GLY A 398 0.00 -9.72 3.42
N SER A 399 1.10 -9.96 2.71
CA SER A 399 2.36 -10.40 3.31
C SER A 399 3.13 -9.22 3.87
N TRP A 400 3.52 -9.32 5.14
CA TRP A 400 4.48 -8.46 5.79
C TRP A 400 5.78 -9.23 6.01
N PHE A 401 6.91 -8.55 5.86
CA PHE A 401 8.24 -9.13 5.99
C PHE A 401 8.98 -8.43 7.12
N LEU A 402 9.48 -9.21 8.08
CA LEU A 402 10.38 -8.75 9.12
C LEU A 402 11.79 -9.24 8.79
N SER A 403 12.69 -8.31 8.46
CA SER A 403 14.10 -8.59 8.21
C SER A 403 14.92 -8.20 9.44
N LEU A 404 15.66 -9.14 10.02
CA LEU A 404 16.52 -8.93 11.19
C LEU A 404 18.01 -9.04 10.81
N ARG A 405 18.85 -8.13 11.30
CA ARG A 405 20.32 -8.17 11.14
C ARG A 405 21.00 -7.66 12.39
N SER A 406 22.09 -8.31 12.78
CA SER A 406 22.97 -7.85 13.86
C SER A 406 24.16 -7.08 13.29
N LEU A 407 24.45 -5.90 13.83
CA LEU A 407 25.73 -5.22 13.62
C LEU A 407 26.53 -5.28 14.93
N CYS A 408 27.72 -5.86 14.86
CA CYS A 408 28.72 -5.77 15.92
C CYS A 408 29.73 -4.72 15.51
N ALA A 409 30.01 -3.74 16.37
CA ALA A 409 31.17 -2.87 16.15
C ALA A 409 32.42 -3.74 16.24
N THR A 410 33.08 -4.00 15.11
CA THR A 410 34.43 -4.57 15.13
C THR A 410 35.34 -3.48 15.67
N GLU A 411 35.91 -3.69 16.85
CA GLU A 411 37.16 -3.01 17.18
C GLU A 411 38.15 -3.35 16.08
N HIS A 412 38.49 -2.36 15.26
CA HIS A 412 39.66 -2.44 14.40
C HIS A 412 40.87 -2.53 15.34
N GLY A 413 41.38 -3.75 15.52
CA GLY A 413 42.72 -4.01 16.03
C GLY A 413 43.76 -3.76 14.95
#